data_AF-U2B9J1-F1
#
_entry.id   AF-U2B9J1-F1
#
_cell.length_a   1.000
_cell.length_b   1.000
_cell.length_c   1.000
_cell.angle_alpha   90.00
_cell.angle_beta   90.00
_cell.angle_gamma   90.00
#
_symmetry.space_group_name_H-M   'P 1'
#
loop_
_entity.id
_entity.type
_entity.pdbx_description
1 polymer ?
#
loop_
_entity_poly.entity_id
_entity_poly.type
_entity_poly.pdbx_seq_one_letter_code
_entity_poly.pdbx_strand_id
1 'polypeptide(L)'
;MDNLAGLASIAHKREETALQELAEQLKLRLQFFSSEELAPQQSATGANALVQSVTGSPAVAEPCALALAARLGATPRLLGEKNRTANATCALATFEREPAA
;
A
#
# COMPACT_ATOMS: atom_id res chain seq x y z
N MET A 1 -0.30 -15.26 -11.20
CA MET A 1 -0.17 -14.19 -10.19
C MET A 1 -1.53 -13.94 -9.54
N ASP A 2 -2.29 -15.01 -9.28
CA ASP A 2 -3.77 -14.89 -9.32
C ASP A 2 -4.38 -14.57 -7.95
N ASN A 3 -3.52 -14.28 -6.97
CA ASN A 3 -3.89 -14.00 -5.58
C ASN A 3 -3.74 -12.53 -5.20
N LEU A 4 -3.31 -11.66 -6.13
CA LEU A 4 -3.21 -10.23 -5.84
C LEU A 4 -4.58 -9.58 -6.06
N ALA A 5 -5.12 -8.96 -5.01
CA ALA A 5 -6.46 -8.37 -5.03
C ALA A 5 -6.48 -6.89 -5.44
N GLY A 6 -5.34 -6.21 -5.44
CA GLY A 6 -5.24 -4.81 -5.81
C GLY A 6 -3.84 -4.23 -5.59
N LEU A 7 -3.66 -2.97 -6.00
CA LEU A 7 -2.45 -2.19 -5.79
C LEU A 7 -2.78 -0.92 -4.99
N ALA A 8 -1.85 -0.46 -4.18
CA ALA A 8 -2.01 0.76 -3.40
C ALA A 8 -0.73 1.60 -3.34
N SER A 9 -0.90 2.93 -3.30
CA SER A 9 0.20 3.88 -3.11
C SER A 9 -0.32 5.16 -2.42
N ILE A 10 0.57 6.10 -2.12
CA ILE A 10 0.21 7.41 -1.55
C ILE A 10 -0.27 8.37 -2.62
N ALA A 11 -1.23 9.23 -2.30
CA ALA A 11 -1.84 10.18 -3.22
C ALA A 11 -0.84 11.13 -3.91
N HIS A 12 0.31 11.41 -3.28
CA HIS A 12 1.40 12.17 -3.89
C HIS A 12 1.94 11.53 -5.18
N LYS A 13 1.73 10.23 -5.38
CA LYS A 13 2.13 9.46 -6.56
C LYS A 13 0.99 9.20 -7.56
N ARG A 14 -0.14 9.90 -7.44
CA ARG A 14 -1.33 9.66 -8.28
C ARG A 14 -1.05 9.81 -9.78
N GLU A 15 -0.22 10.77 -10.13
CA GLU A 15 0.14 11.09 -11.52
C GLU A 15 1.38 10.34 -12.01
N GLU A 16 1.90 9.38 -11.24
CA GLU A 16 3.06 8.58 -11.64
C GLU A 16 2.64 7.55 -12.71
N THR A 17 2.99 7.83 -13.97
CA THR A 17 2.64 6.98 -15.13
C THR A 17 3.03 5.53 -14.93
N ALA A 18 4.21 5.27 -14.38
CA ALA A 18 4.69 3.90 -14.13
C ALA A 18 3.78 3.09 -13.19
N LEU A 19 3.11 3.73 -12.22
CA LEU A 19 2.15 3.03 -11.35
C LEU A 19 0.84 2.72 -12.08
N GLN A 20 0.39 3.63 -12.95
CA GLN A 20 -0.82 3.43 -13.75
C GLN A 20 -0.61 2.30 -14.76
N GLU A 21 0.49 2.33 -15.51
CA GLU A 21 0.87 1.26 -16.45
C GLU A 21 1.01 -0.09 -15.75
N LEU A 22 1.62 -0.13 -14.57
CA LEU A 22 1.74 -1.35 -13.77
C LEU A 22 0.37 -1.93 -13.40
N ALA A 23 -0.58 -1.07 -12.99
CA ALA A 23 -1.93 -1.48 -12.65
C ALA A 23 -2.69 -2.05 -13.86
N GLU A 24 -2.51 -1.45 -15.03
CA GLU A 24 -3.06 -1.94 -16.30
C GLU A 24 -2.46 -3.29 -16.69
N GLN A 25 -1.13 -3.43 -16.64
CA GLN A 25 -0.42 -4.67 -16.95
C GLN A 25 -0.84 -5.82 -16.04
N LEU A 26 -1.02 -5.53 -14.75
CA LEU A 26 -1.45 -6.52 -13.76
C LEU A 26 -2.98 -6.71 -13.73
N LYS A 27 -3.75 -5.86 -14.44
CA LYS A 27 -5.22 -5.84 -14.43
C LYS A 27 -5.80 -5.68 -13.03
N LEU A 28 -5.20 -4.81 -12.23
CA LEU A 28 -5.58 -4.57 -10.84
C LEU A 28 -6.12 -3.16 -10.65
N ARG A 29 -7.03 -2.99 -9.70
CA ARG A 29 -7.39 -1.65 -9.24
C ARG A 29 -6.22 -1.04 -8.47
N LEU A 30 -5.85 0.18 -8.84
CA LEU A 30 -4.88 1.00 -8.13
C LEU A 30 -5.61 2.01 -7.23
N GLN A 31 -5.38 1.92 -5.92
CA GLN A 31 -5.93 2.84 -4.94
C GLN A 31 -4.86 3.78 -4.43
N PHE A 32 -5.21 5.05 -4.29
CA PHE A 32 -4.37 6.04 -3.63
C PHE A 32 -4.95 6.44 -2.28
N PHE A 33 -4.07 6.69 -1.31
CA PHE A 33 -4.42 7.09 0.06
C PHE A 33 -3.73 8.41 0.42
N SER A 34 -4.42 9.28 1.15
CA SER A 34 -3.80 10.45 1.79
C SER A 34 -2.94 10.02 2.99
N SER A 35 -2.04 10.90 3.45
CA SER A 35 -1.27 10.65 4.68
C SER A 35 -2.17 10.44 5.90
N GLU A 36 -3.30 11.13 5.96
CA GLU A 36 -4.31 11.02 7.01
C GLU A 36 -5.01 9.66 7.00
N GLU A 37 -5.38 9.15 5.83
CA GLU A 37 -5.97 7.81 5.68
C GLU A 37 -4.99 6.70 6.08
N LEU A 38 -3.69 6.95 5.97
CA LEU A 38 -2.65 5.99 6.36
C LEU A 38 -2.30 6.05 7.85
N ALA A 39 -2.70 7.10 8.58
CA ALA A 39 -2.36 7.28 9.99
C ALA A 39 -2.70 6.07 10.89
N PRO A 40 -3.87 5.40 10.74
CA PRO A 40 -4.21 4.24 11.56
C PRO A 40 -3.34 3.00 11.32
N GLN A 41 -2.67 2.93 10.17
CA GLN A 41 -1.85 1.79 9.75
C GLN A 41 -0.34 2.07 9.89
N GLN A 42 0.03 3.20 10.48
CA GLN A 42 1.44 3.55 10.70
C GLN A 42 2.06 2.68 11.79
N SER A 43 3.31 2.29 11.56
CA SER A 43 4.16 1.64 12.56
C SER A 43 5.33 2.56 12.90
N ALA A 44 5.77 2.53 14.16
CA ALA A 44 7.01 3.20 14.56
C ALA A 44 8.23 2.56 13.87
N THR A 45 8.14 1.27 13.54
CA THR A 45 9.19 0.52 12.84
C THR A 45 9.19 0.89 11.36
N GLY A 46 10.33 1.36 10.85
CA GLY A 46 10.50 1.68 9.43
C GLY A 46 10.03 3.07 9.01
N ALA A 47 9.74 3.95 9.97
CA ALA A 47 9.50 5.38 9.75
C ALA A 47 10.74 6.09 9.17
N ASN A 48 10.53 7.07 8.30
CA ASN A 48 11.59 7.85 7.66
C ASN A 48 11.19 9.33 7.56
N ALA A 49 12.02 10.20 8.15
CA ALA A 49 11.78 11.65 8.17
C ALA A 49 11.71 12.28 6.77
N LEU A 50 12.53 11.79 5.82
CA LEU A 50 12.48 12.25 4.44
C LEU A 50 11.12 11.91 3.80
N VAL A 51 10.66 10.66 3.98
CA VAL A 51 9.36 10.21 3.46
C VAL A 51 8.22 11.02 4.09
N GLN A 52 8.30 11.30 5.39
CA GLN A 52 7.35 12.17 6.08
C GLN A 52 7.33 13.58 5.51
N SER A 53 8.50 14.18 5.25
CA SER A 53 8.58 15.54 4.70
C SER A 53 8.00 15.66 3.29
N VAL A 54 8.15 14.63 2.46
CA VAL A 54 7.69 14.63 1.06
C VAL A 54 6.23 14.24 0.95
N THR A 55 5.78 13.29 1.77
CA THR A 55 4.47 12.64 1.58
C THR A 55 3.47 12.90 2.70
N GLY A 56 3.89 13.53 3.80
CA GLY A 56 3.10 13.69 5.02
C GLY A 56 2.97 12.41 5.86
N SER A 57 3.52 11.29 5.39
CA SER A 57 3.45 9.99 6.04
C SER A 57 4.85 9.43 6.33
N PRO A 58 5.14 8.92 7.54
CA PRO A 58 6.47 8.43 7.87
C PRO A 58 6.84 7.13 7.16
N ALA A 59 5.86 6.36 6.68
CA ALA A 59 6.05 5.20 5.82
C ALA A 59 4.88 5.06 4.85
N VAL A 60 5.15 4.59 3.62
CA VAL A 60 4.12 4.52 2.56
C VAL A 60 3.72 3.08 2.22
N ALA A 61 4.68 2.23 1.82
CA ALA A 61 4.35 0.93 1.24
C ALA A 61 3.55 0.01 2.17
N GLU A 62 4.00 -0.18 3.41
CA GLU A 62 3.33 -1.05 4.40
C GLU A 62 1.96 -0.49 4.82
N PRO A 63 1.82 0.80 5.20
CA PRO A 63 0.52 1.37 5.52
C PRO A 63 -0.47 1.32 4.35
N CYS A 64 -0.02 1.57 3.11
CA CYS A 64 -0.88 1.46 1.93
C CYS A 64 -1.37 0.02 1.70
N ALA A 65 -0.50 -0.97 1.86
CA ALA A 65 -0.86 -2.38 1.73
C ALA A 65 -1.90 -2.79 2.80
N LEU A 66 -1.68 -2.40 4.05
CA LEU A 66 -2.60 -2.66 5.15
C LEU A 66 -3.94 -1.93 4.98
N ALA A 67 -3.92 -0.66 4.58
CA ALA A 67 -5.13 0.12 4.36
C ALA A 67 -5.99 -0.46 3.23
N LEU A 68 -5.37 -0.95 2.16
CA LEU A 68 -6.09 -1.64 1.09
C LEU A 68 -6.65 -2.98 1.58
N ALA A 69 -5.85 -3.78 2.27
CA ALA A 69 -6.30 -5.06 2.85
C ALA A 69 -7.51 -4.86 3.78
N ALA A 70 -7.49 -3.81 4.62
CA ALA A 70 -8.59 -3.45 5.51
C ALA A 70 -9.86 -3.01 4.76
N ARG A 71 -9.74 -2.45 3.55
CA ARG A 71 -10.90 -2.12 2.70
C ARG A 71 -11.48 -3.34 1.98
N LEU A 72 -10.68 -4.38 1.78
CA LEU A 72 -11.05 -5.56 1.01
C LEU A 72 -11.59 -6.71 1.87
N GLY A 73 -11.32 -6.71 3.18
CA GLY A 73 -11.84 -7.70 4.10
C GLY A 73 -11.32 -7.56 5.53
N ALA A 74 -11.44 -8.65 6.28
CA ALA A 74 -11.08 -8.69 7.69
C ALA A 74 -9.58 -8.97 7.89
N THR A 75 -9.13 -8.75 9.14
CA THR A 75 -7.82 -9.19 9.65
C THR A 75 -6.61 -8.80 8.77
N PRO A 76 -6.46 -7.52 8.38
CA PRO A 76 -5.34 -7.08 7.56
C PRO A 76 -4.00 -7.34 8.26
N ARG A 77 -3.06 -7.98 7.55
CA ARG A 77 -1.74 -8.32 8.08
C ARG A 77 -0.66 -8.20 7.01
N LEU A 78 0.52 -7.70 7.38
CA LEU A 78 1.69 -7.70 6.51
C LEU A 78 2.21 -9.13 6.27
N LEU A 79 2.55 -9.44 5.03
CA LEU A 79 3.15 -10.71 4.62
C LEU A 79 4.69 -10.59 4.60
N GLY A 80 5.26 -10.28 5.77
CA GLY A 80 6.69 -10.05 5.96
C GLY A 80 7.09 -8.57 5.90
N GLU A 81 8.39 -8.31 5.92
CA GLU A 81 8.95 -6.96 5.85
C GLU A 81 8.87 -6.40 4.41
N LYS A 82 8.76 -5.08 4.28
CA LYS A 82 8.87 -4.42 2.97
C LYS A 82 10.19 -4.76 2.26
N ASN A 83 10.09 -4.99 0.96
CA ASN A 83 11.25 -5.10 0.08
C ASN A 83 11.63 -3.71 -0.45
N ARG A 84 12.88 -3.29 -0.21
CA ARG A 84 13.40 -1.99 -0.65
C ARG A 84 14.52 -2.18 -1.67
N THR A 85 14.40 -1.50 -2.79
CA THR A 85 15.46 -1.34 -3.80
C THR A 85 15.98 0.09 -3.79
N ALA A 86 16.94 0.40 -4.67
CA ALA A 86 17.43 1.77 -4.86
C ALA A 86 16.31 2.74 -5.29
N ASN A 87 15.30 2.25 -6.01
CA ASN A 87 14.32 3.09 -6.71
C ASN A 87 12.89 2.94 -6.18
N ALA A 88 12.58 1.84 -5.48
CA ALA A 88 11.21 1.54 -5.04
C ALA A 88 11.19 0.80 -3.69
N THR A 89 10.04 0.84 -3.05
CA THR A 89 9.75 0.03 -1.87
C THR A 89 8.38 -0.59 -2.05
N CYS A 90 8.29 -1.90 -1.88
CA CYS A 90 7.06 -2.67 -2.02
C CYS A 90 6.79 -3.45 -0.74
N ALA A 91 5.52 -3.59 -0.38
CA ALA A 91 5.07 -4.40 0.74
C ALA A 91 3.83 -5.19 0.31
N LEU A 92 3.62 -6.33 0.95
CA LEU A 92 2.46 -7.17 0.73
C LEU A 92 1.65 -7.28 2.01
N ALA A 93 0.33 -7.27 1.88
CA ALA A 93 -0.59 -7.53 2.97
C ALA A 93 -1.62 -8.56 2.52
N THR A 94 -2.11 -9.34 3.49
CA THR A 94 -3.20 -10.29 3.33
C THR A 94 -4.41 -9.82 4.12
N PHE A 95 -5.58 -10.30 3.72
CA PHE A 95 -6.84 -10.13 4.42
C PHE A 95 -7.64 -11.43 4.28
N GLU A 96 -8.54 -11.67 5.22
CA GLU A 96 -9.55 -12.70 5.09
C GLU A 96 -10.74 -12.13 4.31
N ARG A 97 -11.10 -12.79 3.20
CA ARG A 97 -12.33 -12.47 2.48
C ARG A 97 -13.50 -12.86 3.38
N GLU A 98 -14.41 -11.91 3.65
CA GLU A 98 -15.70 -12.29 4.22
C GLU A 98 -16.41 -13.26 3.28
N PRO A 99 -17.02 -14.34 3.79
CA PRO A 99 -17.80 -15.24 2.96
C PRO A 99 -18.94 -14.45 2.32
N ALA A 100 -19.13 -14.60 1.01
CA ALA A 100 -20.29 -14.05 0.34
C ALA A 100 -21.55 -14.67 0.97
N ALA A 101 -22.41 -13.83 1.56
CA ALA A 101 -23.69 -14.22 2.12
C ALA A 101 -24.65 -14.74 1.04
#